data_AF-A0A961JDG6-F1
#
_entry.id   AF-A0A961JDG6-F1
#
_cell.length_a   1.000
_cell.length_b   1.000
_cell.length_c   1.000
_cell.angle_alpha   90.00
_cell.angle_beta   90.00
_cell.angle_gamma   90.00
#
_symmetry.space_group_name_H-M   'P 1'
#
loop_
_entity.id
_entity.type
_entity.pdbx_description
1 polymer ?
#
loop_
_entity_poly.entity_id
_entity_poly.type
_entity_poly.pdbx_seq_one_letter_code
_entity_poly.pdbx_strand_id
1 'polypeptide(L)'
;MSDEPLRCFDCRRGGQRPCAPDGVFDPSFVAHTYLEYVELRGRDGVAANRLAWSWACTHELVRSAPDLAFQIVLLMIDAMTTEQQAAAIAAGPLEDIVADHGPAFIDRIETLALRSPRFRFALSGVWPLDNEDSAEWKRVEALQDSGPHVDYDDLPPPDELTS
;
A
#
# COMPACT_ATOMS: atom_id res chain seq x y z
N MET A 1 -6.74 15.49 25.90
CA MET A 1 -6.58 15.49 24.44
C MET A 1 -7.50 14.40 23.94
N SER A 2 -8.45 14.72 23.07
CA SER A 2 -9.44 13.74 22.63
C SER A 2 -8.72 12.62 21.85
N ASP A 3 -8.86 11.37 22.29
CA ASP A 3 -8.45 10.14 21.61
C ASP A 3 -9.34 9.91 20.39
N GLU A 4 -9.33 10.83 19.43
CA GLU A 4 -10.02 10.59 18.17
C GLU A 4 -9.18 9.58 17.35
N PRO A 5 -9.74 8.43 16.97
CA PRO A 5 -8.99 7.44 16.21
C PRO A 5 -8.47 8.03 14.90
N LEU A 6 -7.21 7.75 14.56
CA LEU A 6 -6.59 8.18 13.31
C LEU A 6 -7.35 7.58 12.11
N ARG A 7 -7.90 8.44 11.25
CA ARG A 7 -8.68 8.10 10.06
C ARG A 7 -8.48 9.16 9.00
N CYS A 8 -8.62 8.82 7.73
CA CYS A 8 -8.58 9.80 6.63
C CYS A 8 -9.78 10.76 6.65
N PHE A 9 -9.75 11.79 5.82
CA PHE A 9 -10.70 12.88 5.75
C PHE A 9 -12.09 12.46 5.30
N ASP A 10 -12.18 11.63 4.25
CA ASP A 10 -13.45 11.10 3.77
C ASP A 10 -14.16 10.31 4.89
N CYS A 11 -13.36 9.63 5.70
CA CYS A 11 -13.76 8.93 6.90
C CYS A 11 -14.23 9.83 8.05
N ARG A 12 -13.75 11.07 8.14
CA ARG A 12 -14.14 12.06 9.16
C ARG A 12 -15.43 12.80 8.81
N ARG A 13 -15.80 12.91 7.53
CA ARG A 13 -16.86 13.82 7.06
C ARG A 13 -18.31 13.30 7.08
N GLY A 14 -18.56 12.07 7.55
CA GLY A 14 -19.91 11.58 7.91
C GLY A 14 -21.03 11.93 6.92
N GLY A 15 -20.94 11.47 5.67
CA GLY A 15 -21.90 11.87 4.62
C GLY A 15 -22.29 10.80 3.59
N GLN A 16 -21.37 9.93 3.19
CA GLN A 16 -21.57 8.67 2.46
C GLN A 16 -20.17 8.11 2.18
N ARG A 17 -19.97 6.80 2.40
CA ARG A 17 -18.70 6.04 2.42
C ARG A 17 -17.97 6.08 3.77
N PRO A 18 -18.48 5.35 4.78
CA PRO A 18 -17.70 5.11 5.97
C PRO A 18 -16.63 4.08 5.64
N CYS A 19 -15.48 4.27 6.25
CA CYS A 19 -14.28 3.44 6.27
C CYS A 19 -14.47 1.93 6.54
N ALA A 20 -15.70 1.50 6.82
CA ALA A 20 -16.19 0.13 6.92
C ALA A 20 -17.74 0.14 6.88
N PRO A 21 -18.40 -0.99 6.60
CA PRO A 21 -19.87 -1.08 6.56
C PRO A 21 -20.59 -0.67 7.85
N ASP A 22 -19.93 -0.76 8.99
CA ASP A 22 -20.47 -0.46 10.33
C ASP A 22 -20.21 0.98 10.81
N GLY A 23 -19.54 1.81 9.99
CA GLY A 23 -19.19 3.19 10.38
C GLY A 23 -17.88 3.32 11.16
N VAL A 24 -17.23 2.21 11.50
CA VAL A 24 -15.92 2.19 12.18
C VAL A 24 -14.80 2.19 11.14
N PHE A 25 -13.63 2.70 11.49
CA PHE A 25 -12.49 2.59 10.59
C PHE A 25 -11.89 1.18 10.64
N ASP A 26 -11.87 0.52 9.49
CA ASP A 26 -11.28 -0.80 9.32
C ASP A 26 -10.18 -0.73 8.24
N PRO A 27 -8.89 -0.82 8.64
CA PRO A 27 -7.77 -0.88 7.69
C PRO A 27 -7.93 -1.96 6.62
N SER A 28 -8.50 -3.12 6.97
CA SER A 28 -8.72 -4.22 6.05
C SER A 28 -9.79 -3.88 5.02
N PHE A 29 -10.86 -3.22 5.43
CA PHE A 29 -11.89 -2.77 4.49
C PHE A 29 -11.33 -1.74 3.48
N VAL A 30 -10.49 -0.80 3.95
CA VAL A 30 -9.80 0.13 3.07
C VAL A 30 -8.88 -0.60 2.09
N ALA A 31 -8.10 -1.57 2.57
CA ALA A 31 -7.20 -2.38 1.74
C ALA A 31 -7.95 -3.12 0.62
N HIS A 32 -9.00 -3.87 0.97
CA HIS A 32 -9.78 -4.62 -0.02
C HIS A 32 -10.51 -3.68 -1.00
N THR A 33 -11.02 -2.54 -0.52
CA THR A 33 -11.66 -1.55 -1.40
C THR A 33 -10.65 -0.90 -2.35
N TYR A 34 -9.39 -0.73 -1.95
CA TYR A 34 -8.33 -0.25 -2.84
C TYR A 34 -8.02 -1.28 -3.94
N LEU A 35 -7.91 -2.56 -3.58
CA LEU A 35 -7.65 -3.63 -4.55
C LEU A 35 -8.79 -3.75 -5.58
N GLU A 36 -10.04 -3.64 -5.13
CA GLU A 36 -11.21 -3.60 -6.00
C GLU A 36 -11.24 -2.34 -6.89
N TYR A 37 -10.86 -1.18 -6.32
CA TYR A 37 -10.70 0.05 -7.09
C TYR A 37 -9.72 -0.12 -8.26
N VAL A 38 -8.55 -0.71 -8.01
CA VAL A 38 -7.52 -0.95 -9.04
C VAL A 38 -8.06 -1.86 -10.14
N GLU A 39 -8.73 -2.94 -9.78
CA GLU A 39 -9.32 -3.89 -10.73
C GLU A 39 -10.39 -3.22 -11.62
N LEU A 40 -11.28 -2.42 -11.01
CA LEU A 40 -12.35 -1.75 -11.74
C LEU A 40 -11.83 -0.60 -12.61
N ARG A 41 -10.73 0.08 -12.26
CA ARG A 41 -10.16 1.17 -13.07
C ARG A 41 -9.84 0.73 -14.51
N GLY A 42 -9.47 -0.53 -14.71
CA GLY A 42 -9.20 -1.09 -16.04
C GLY A 42 -10.43 -1.56 -16.81
N ARG A 43 -11.62 -1.60 -16.18
CA ARG A 43 -12.81 -2.28 -16.72
C ARG A 43 -14.10 -1.45 -16.70
N ASP A 44 -14.37 -0.75 -15.60
CA ASP A 44 -15.56 0.07 -15.39
C ASP A 44 -15.20 1.33 -14.58
N GLY A 45 -14.99 2.44 -15.30
CA GLY A 45 -14.63 3.71 -14.69
C GLY A 45 -15.70 4.30 -13.76
N VAL A 46 -16.98 4.00 -13.99
CA VAL A 46 -18.07 4.50 -13.14
C VAL A 46 -18.07 3.75 -11.81
N ALA A 47 -17.95 2.43 -11.85
CA ALA A 47 -17.82 1.61 -10.64
C ALA A 47 -16.53 1.95 -9.88
N ALA A 48 -15.39 2.09 -10.57
CA ALA A 48 -14.12 2.50 -9.98
C ALA A 48 -14.24 3.85 -9.27
N ASN A 49 -14.91 4.85 -9.87
CA ASN A 49 -15.10 6.16 -9.24
C ASN A 49 -15.90 6.08 -7.91
N ARG A 50 -16.71 5.04 -7.72
CA ARG A 50 -17.39 4.80 -6.43
C ARG A 50 -16.43 4.32 -5.34
N LEU A 51 -15.29 3.75 -5.72
CA LEU A 51 -14.27 3.22 -4.81
C LEU A 51 -13.03 4.12 -4.69
N ALA A 52 -12.88 5.14 -5.55
CA ALA A 52 -11.73 6.05 -5.57
C ALA A 52 -11.39 6.74 -4.23
N TRP A 53 -12.35 6.76 -3.29
CA TRP A 53 -12.12 7.22 -1.93
C TRP A 53 -11.06 6.40 -1.18
N SER A 54 -10.94 5.09 -1.47
CA SER A 54 -9.96 4.23 -0.79
C SER A 54 -8.53 4.63 -1.19
N TRP A 55 -8.31 4.96 -2.46
CA TRP A 55 -7.07 5.55 -2.95
C TRP A 55 -6.80 6.93 -2.33
N ALA A 56 -7.79 7.81 -2.29
CA ALA A 56 -7.63 9.13 -1.66
C ALA A 56 -7.30 9.02 -0.16
N CYS A 57 -7.95 8.06 0.52
CA CYS A 57 -7.73 7.76 1.92
C CYS A 57 -6.30 7.27 2.18
N THR A 58 -5.79 6.31 1.41
CA THR A 58 -4.43 5.80 1.57
C THR A 58 -3.39 6.88 1.29
N HIS A 59 -3.58 7.65 0.22
CA HIS A 59 -2.70 8.76 -0.13
C HIS A 59 -2.69 9.86 0.94
N GLU A 60 -3.80 10.16 1.62
CA GLU A 60 -3.80 11.06 2.78
C GLU A 60 -3.10 10.44 3.99
N LEU A 61 -3.34 9.15 4.26
CA LEU A 61 -2.79 8.47 5.42
C LEU A 61 -1.27 8.37 5.36
N VAL A 62 -0.66 8.25 4.18
CA VAL A 62 0.81 8.28 4.07
C VAL A 62 1.36 9.53 4.77
N ARG A 63 0.82 10.72 4.47
CA ARG A 63 1.28 11.98 5.05
C ARG A 63 0.84 12.23 6.49
N SER A 64 -0.33 11.74 6.88
CA SER A 64 -0.96 12.11 8.17
C SER A 64 -0.81 11.04 9.26
N ALA A 65 -0.64 9.78 8.88
CA ALA A 65 -0.52 8.64 9.76
C ALA A 65 0.26 7.49 9.05
N PRO A 66 1.56 7.67 8.76
CA PRO A 66 2.33 6.76 7.92
C PRO A 66 2.37 5.33 8.43
N ASP A 67 2.38 5.11 9.75
CA ASP A 67 2.29 3.76 10.33
C ASP A 67 0.99 3.03 9.97
N LEU A 68 -0.13 3.75 9.97
CA LEU A 68 -1.44 3.22 9.60
C LEU A 68 -1.51 2.98 8.09
N ALA A 69 -0.96 3.90 7.28
CA ALA A 69 -0.85 3.69 5.83
C ALA A 69 -0.02 2.45 5.51
N PHE A 70 1.12 2.27 6.17
CA PHE A 70 1.97 1.11 5.99
C PHE A 70 1.27 -0.18 6.42
N GLN A 71 0.51 -0.16 7.53
CA GLN A 71 -0.33 -1.31 7.91
C GLN A 71 -1.32 -1.69 6.80
N ILE A 72 -1.99 -0.71 6.19
CA ILE A 72 -2.93 -0.95 5.08
C ILE A 72 -2.18 -1.51 3.86
N VAL A 73 -0.99 -1.00 3.53
CA VAL A 73 -0.15 -1.55 2.45
C VAL A 73 0.16 -3.02 2.69
N LEU A 74 0.50 -3.42 3.91
CA LEU A 74 0.74 -4.84 4.22
C LEU A 74 -0.51 -5.69 4.04
N LEU A 75 -1.69 -5.20 4.41
CA LEU A 75 -2.97 -5.88 4.18
C LEU A 75 -3.28 -5.99 2.68
N MET A 76 -2.95 -4.99 1.88
CA MET A 76 -3.09 -5.06 0.41
C MET A 76 -2.14 -6.08 -0.20
N ILE A 77 -0.87 -6.11 0.22
CA ILE A 77 0.14 -7.06 -0.25
C ILE A 77 -0.26 -8.49 0.12
N ASP A 78 -0.82 -8.71 1.31
CA ASP A 78 -1.35 -10.01 1.71
C ASP A 78 -2.55 -10.43 0.84
N ALA A 79 -3.45 -9.50 0.53
CA ALA A 79 -4.70 -9.78 -0.17
C ALA A 79 -4.64 -9.71 -1.71
N MET A 80 -3.58 -9.18 -2.33
CA MET A 80 -3.52 -8.95 -3.78
C MET A 80 -3.60 -10.26 -4.58
N THR A 81 -4.32 -10.28 -5.69
CA THR A 81 -4.50 -11.50 -6.50
C THR A 81 -3.98 -11.36 -7.92
N THR A 82 -3.48 -10.17 -8.29
CA THR A 82 -2.99 -9.88 -9.63
C THR A 82 -1.72 -9.03 -9.60
N GLU A 83 -0.92 -9.13 -10.65
CA GLU A 83 0.28 -8.31 -10.88
C GLU A 83 -0.09 -6.82 -11.03
N GLN A 84 -1.27 -6.53 -11.60
CA GLN A 84 -1.80 -5.18 -11.70
C GLN A 84 -2.03 -4.55 -10.32
N GLN A 85 -2.51 -5.32 -9.35
CA GLN A 85 -2.65 -4.86 -7.97
C GLN A 85 -1.29 -4.62 -7.32
N ALA A 86 -0.33 -5.53 -7.51
CA ALA A 86 1.04 -5.34 -7.03
C ALA A 86 1.66 -4.04 -7.56
N ALA A 87 1.58 -3.80 -8.87
CA ALA A 87 2.08 -2.59 -9.51
C ALA A 87 1.40 -1.31 -8.98
N ALA A 88 0.09 -1.35 -8.72
CA ALA A 88 -0.66 -0.22 -8.19
C ALA A 88 -0.41 0.06 -6.69
N ILE A 89 0.00 -0.95 -5.93
CA ILE A 89 0.49 -0.77 -4.55
C ILE A 89 1.89 -0.17 -4.58
N ALA A 90 2.74 -0.69 -5.47
CA ALA A 90 4.14 -0.29 -5.62
C ALA A 90 4.25 1.19 -6.02
N ALA A 91 3.74 1.57 -7.21
CA ALA A 91 3.76 2.94 -7.74
C ALA A 91 2.76 3.90 -7.07
N GLY A 92 2.33 3.57 -5.86
CA GLY A 92 1.37 4.35 -5.10
C GLY A 92 1.79 4.38 -3.64
N PRO A 93 1.01 3.78 -2.71
CA PRO A 93 1.25 3.97 -1.29
C PRO A 93 2.59 3.39 -0.79
N LEU A 94 3.17 2.36 -1.42
CA LEU A 94 4.48 1.85 -0.99
C LEU A 94 5.62 2.79 -1.42
N GLU A 95 5.58 3.28 -2.65
CA GLU A 95 6.50 4.29 -3.17
C GLU A 95 6.43 5.61 -2.39
N ASP A 96 5.22 6.12 -2.15
CA ASP A 96 5.02 7.33 -1.34
C ASP A 96 5.66 7.17 0.05
N ILE A 97 5.57 5.98 0.68
CA ILE A 97 6.19 5.72 1.99
C ILE A 97 7.72 5.69 1.90
N VAL A 98 8.30 5.08 0.86
CA VAL A 98 9.75 5.06 0.67
C VAL A 98 10.29 6.47 0.43
N ALA A 99 9.61 7.24 -0.41
CA ALA A 99 10.00 8.60 -0.75
C ALA A 99 9.85 9.58 0.43
N ASP A 100 8.67 9.61 1.07
CA ASP A 100 8.36 10.60 2.11
C ASP A 100 8.88 10.20 3.50
N HIS A 101 9.05 8.90 3.75
CA HIS A 101 9.30 8.34 5.09
C HIS A 101 10.43 7.30 5.14
N GLY A 102 11.24 7.17 4.09
CA GLY A 102 12.34 6.20 3.97
C GLY A 102 13.18 6.03 5.24
N PRO A 103 13.72 7.11 5.85
CA PRO A 103 14.57 6.99 7.04
C PRO A 103 13.88 6.33 8.25
N ALA A 104 12.55 6.45 8.36
CA ALA A 104 11.78 5.86 9.45
C ALA A 104 11.33 4.42 9.16
N PHE A 105 11.23 4.02 7.89
CA PHE A 105 10.65 2.73 7.49
C PHE A 105 11.66 1.72 6.94
N ILE A 106 12.86 2.15 6.53
CA ILE A 106 13.79 1.29 5.79
C ILE A 106 14.17 -0.01 6.54
N ASP A 107 14.41 0.04 7.84
CA ASP A 107 14.74 -1.15 8.64
C ASP A 107 13.57 -2.15 8.70
N ARG A 108 12.33 -1.63 8.72
CA ARG A 108 11.11 -2.45 8.70
C ARG A 108 10.89 -3.05 7.31
N ILE A 109 11.16 -2.30 6.25
CA ILE A 109 11.11 -2.76 4.86
C ILE A 109 12.08 -3.91 4.64
N GLU A 110 13.34 -3.78 5.07
CA GLU A 110 14.33 -4.86 4.97
C GLU A 110 13.89 -6.11 5.75
N THR A 111 13.41 -5.93 6.98
CA THR A 111 12.94 -7.05 7.82
C THR A 111 11.80 -7.82 7.16
N LEU A 112 10.87 -7.11 6.51
CA LEU A 112 9.75 -7.73 5.78
C LEU A 112 10.22 -8.39 4.49
N ALA A 113 11.08 -7.73 3.72
CA ALA A 113 11.63 -8.26 2.48
C ALA A 113 12.36 -9.59 2.72
N LEU A 114 13.06 -9.75 3.83
CA LEU A 114 13.72 -11.03 4.18
C LEU A 114 12.75 -12.20 4.40
N ARG A 115 11.49 -11.93 4.74
CA ARG A 115 10.51 -12.93 5.19
C ARG A 115 9.34 -13.12 4.23
N SER A 116 9.21 -12.27 3.22
CA SER A 116 8.03 -12.19 2.38
C SER A 116 8.41 -11.99 0.91
N PRO A 117 8.48 -13.09 0.13
CA PRO A 117 8.63 -13.01 -1.33
C PRO A 117 7.56 -12.13 -1.97
N ARG A 118 6.35 -12.11 -1.42
CA ARG A 118 5.23 -11.30 -1.92
C ARG A 118 5.40 -9.81 -1.66
N PHE A 119 5.94 -9.44 -0.50
CA PHE A 119 6.36 -8.07 -0.23
C PHE A 119 7.50 -7.64 -1.14
N ARG A 120 8.51 -8.51 -1.36
CA ARG A 120 9.59 -8.23 -2.31
C ARG A 120 9.08 -8.02 -3.73
N PHE A 121 8.12 -8.85 -4.15
CA PHE A 121 7.48 -8.73 -5.45
C PHE A 121 6.79 -7.37 -5.60
N ALA A 122 6.02 -6.91 -4.61
CA ALA A 122 5.46 -5.55 -4.65
C ALA A 122 6.54 -4.46 -4.61
N LEU A 123 7.56 -4.61 -3.75
CA LEU A 123 8.65 -3.65 -3.60
C LEU A 123 9.45 -3.46 -4.90
N SER A 124 9.53 -4.49 -5.76
CA SER A 124 10.22 -4.42 -7.05
C SER A 124 9.63 -3.40 -8.02
N GLY A 125 8.35 -3.02 -7.87
CA GLY A 125 7.69 -2.03 -8.71
C GLY A 125 7.80 -0.58 -8.21
N VAL A 126 8.49 -0.35 -7.09
CA VAL A 126 8.65 0.99 -6.49
C VAL A 126 9.72 1.76 -7.25
N TRP A 127 9.49 3.06 -7.49
CA TRP A 127 10.43 3.97 -8.14
C TRP A 127 11.06 4.94 -7.11
N PRO A 128 12.22 5.52 -7.43
CA PRO A 128 12.93 6.39 -6.50
C PRO A 128 12.28 7.76 -6.27
N LEU A 129 11.39 8.25 -7.14
CA LEU A 129 10.81 9.62 -7.01
C LEU A 129 11.84 10.70 -6.61
N ASP A 130 12.94 10.81 -7.37
CA ASP A 130 14.07 11.73 -7.12
C ASP A 130 14.97 11.40 -5.91
N ASN A 131 14.82 10.23 -5.28
CA ASN A 131 15.65 9.78 -4.16
C ASN A 131 16.80 8.80 -4.55
N GLU A 132 17.16 8.71 -5.82
CA GLU A 132 18.10 7.71 -6.40
C GLU A 132 19.47 7.62 -5.68
N ASP A 133 19.93 8.75 -5.14
CA ASP A 133 21.22 8.86 -4.44
C ASP A 133 21.09 8.72 -2.91
N SER A 134 19.88 8.56 -2.38
CA SER A 134 19.65 8.40 -0.94
C SER A 134 20.16 7.05 -0.43
N ALA A 135 20.59 7.02 0.83
CA ALA A 135 21.05 5.78 1.46
C ALA A 135 19.91 4.75 1.58
N GLU A 136 18.70 5.23 1.79
CA GLU A 136 17.47 4.45 1.88
C GLU A 136 17.14 3.81 0.53
N TRP A 137 17.23 4.56 -0.56
CA TRP A 137 17.01 4.02 -1.90
C TRP A 137 18.01 2.94 -2.26
N LYS A 138 19.31 3.13 -1.97
CA LYS A 138 20.32 2.09 -2.23
C LYS A 138 20.05 0.78 -1.51
N ARG A 139 19.40 0.84 -0.35
CA ARG A 139 18.95 -0.36 0.38
C ARG A 139 17.73 -0.98 -0.29
N VAL A 140 16.77 -0.19 -0.78
CA VAL A 140 15.65 -0.69 -1.58
C VAL A 140 16.12 -1.34 -2.88
N GLU A 141 16.98 -0.66 -3.64
CA GLU A 141 17.58 -1.14 -4.90
C GLU A 141 18.24 -2.52 -4.72
N ALA A 142 19.02 -2.71 -3.64
CA ALA A 142 19.63 -4.01 -3.34
C ALA A 142 18.60 -5.14 -3.06
N LEU A 143 17.44 -4.81 -2.50
CA LEU A 143 16.35 -5.77 -2.29
C LEU A 143 15.65 -6.14 -3.60
N GLN A 144 15.50 -5.17 -4.51
CA GLN A 144 14.91 -5.36 -5.84
C GLN A 144 15.81 -6.24 -6.72
N ASP A 145 17.12 -5.97 -6.76
CA ASP A 145 18.11 -6.68 -7.59
C ASP A 145 18.19 -8.19 -7.36
N SER A 146 17.82 -8.65 -6.16
CA SER A 146 17.97 -10.05 -5.73
C SER A 146 16.64 -10.78 -5.52
N GLY A 147 15.52 -10.17 -5.92
CA GLY A 147 14.16 -10.61 -5.59
C GLY A 147 13.28 -10.91 -6.81
N PRO A 148 12.07 -11.43 -6.57
CA PRO A 148 11.06 -11.56 -7.62
C PRO A 148 10.61 -10.16 -8.10
N HIS A 149 10.29 -10.03 -9.38
CA HIS A 149 10.03 -8.75 -10.03
C HIS A 149 8.65 -8.66 -10.69
N VAL A 150 7.94 -7.57 -10.46
CA VAL A 150 6.54 -7.35 -10.88
C VAL A 150 6.34 -7.40 -12.40
N ASP A 151 7.34 -7.00 -13.18
CA ASP A 151 7.25 -6.95 -14.65
C ASP A 151 7.52 -8.31 -15.34
N TYR A 152 8.17 -9.26 -14.68
CA TYR A 152 8.74 -10.43 -15.34
C TYR A 152 8.44 -11.77 -14.66
N ASP A 153 8.07 -11.77 -13.38
CA ASP A 153 7.76 -12.96 -12.61
C ASP A 153 6.25 -13.07 -12.32
N ASP A 154 5.79 -14.30 -12.04
CA ASP A 154 4.42 -14.54 -11.57
C ASP A 154 4.26 -14.10 -10.10
N LEU A 155 3.08 -13.60 -9.75
CA LEU A 155 2.74 -13.22 -8.38
C LEU A 155 3.00 -14.37 -7.38
N PRO A 156 3.86 -14.18 -6.36
CA PRO A 156 4.07 -15.19 -5.32
C PRO A 156 2.78 -15.50 -4.55
N PRO A 157 2.62 -16.75 -4.04
CA PRO A 157 1.46 -17.11 -3.21
C PRO A 157 1.40 -16.24 -1.94
N PRO A 158 0.22 -16.10 -1.30
CA PRO A 158 0.09 -15.40 -0.03
C PRO A 158 1.09 -15.91 1.01
N ASP A 159 1.72 -15.00 1.74
CA ASP A 159 2.62 -15.35 2.84
C ASP A 159 1.78 -15.55 4.11
N GLU A 160 2.10 -16.53 4.96
CA GLU A 160 1.47 -16.69 6.28
C GLU A 160 1.96 -15.62 7.30
N LEU A 161 2.03 -14.35 6.89
CA LEU A 161 2.59 -13.25 7.71
C LEU A 161 1.70 -12.85 8.90
N THR A 162 0.44 -13.30 8.91
CA THR A 162 -0.60 -12.91 9.86
C THR A 162 -1.17 -14.09 10.67
N SER A 163 -0.38 -15.15 10.89
CA SER A 163 -0.72 -16.24 11.83
C SER A 163 -0.26 -15.98 13.26
#